data_AF-A0A357ASR0-F1
#
_entry.id   AF-A0A357ASR0-F1
#
_cell.length_a   1.000
_cell.length_b   1.000
_cell.length_c   1.000
_cell.angle_alpha   90.00
_cell.angle_beta   90.00
_cell.angle_gamma   90.00
#
_symmetry.space_group_name_H-M   'P 1'
#
loop_
_entity.id
_entity.type
_entity.pdbx_description
1 polymer ?
#
loop_
_entity_poly.entity_id
_entity_poly.type
_entity_poly.pdbx_seq_one_letter_code
_entity_poly.pdbx_strand_id
1 'polypeptide(L)' 'LKAAHPSPFSANNGFFGCNHFKKCNEFLESNGIKPIDWQIENI' A
#
# COMPACT_ATOMS: atom_id res chain seq x y z
N LEU A 1 -3.18 -6.81 -6.30
CA LEU A 1 -2.34 -7.21 -5.14
C LEU A 1 -3.24 -7.89 -4.11
N LYS A 2 -2.73 -8.85 -3.32
CA LYS A 2 -3.49 -9.53 -2.25
C LYS A 2 -2.59 -9.67 -1.02
N ALA A 3 -3.16 -9.47 0.17
CA ALA A 3 -2.49 -9.62 1.46
C ALA A 3 -3.50 -10.07 2.53
N ALA A 4 -3.00 -10.49 3.69
CA ALA A 4 -3.85 -10.74 4.85
C ALA A 4 -4.63 -9.48 5.26
N HIS A 5 -5.75 -9.67 5.95
CA HIS A 5 -6.58 -8.56 6.40
C HIS A 5 -5.83 -7.69 7.43
N PRO A 6 -5.98 -6.34 7.43
CA PRO A 6 -5.28 -5.43 8.34
C PRO A 6 -5.75 -5.49 9.80
N SER A 7 -6.78 -6.27 10.12
CA SER A 7 -7.23 -6.41 11.51
C SER A 7 -6.10 -6.94 12.41
N PRO A 8 -6.09 -6.58 13.71
CA PRO A 8 -5.04 -7.00 14.64
C PRO A 8 -4.80 -8.51 14.65
N PHE A 9 -5.86 -9.30 14.46
CA PHE A 9 -5.81 -10.77 14.45
C PHE A 9 -5.04 -11.39 13.27
N SER A 10 -4.88 -10.67 12.16
CA SER A 10 -4.24 -11.21 10.94
C SER A 10 -3.14 -10.33 10.37
N ALA A 11 -2.93 -9.11 10.90
CA ALA A 11 -2.00 -8.15 10.30
C ALA A 11 -0.54 -8.65 10.26
N ASN A 12 -0.08 -9.28 11.35
CA ASN A 12 1.24 -9.91 11.44
C ASN A 12 1.41 -11.11 10.50
N ASN A 13 0.31 -11.72 10.07
CA ASN A 13 0.31 -12.92 9.23
C ASN A 13 0.32 -12.58 7.72
N GLY A 14 0.58 -11.33 7.34
CA GLY A 14 0.82 -10.98 5.94
C GLY A 14 0.34 -9.61 5.47
N PHE A 15 -0.20 -8.76 6.36
CA PHE A 15 -0.49 -7.36 6.02
C PHE A 15 0.75 -6.48 6.20
N PHE A 16 1.43 -6.59 7.35
CA PHE A 16 2.66 -5.84 7.58
C PHE A 16 3.76 -6.32 6.63
N GLY A 17 4.46 -5.37 6.00
CA GLY A 17 5.46 -5.66 4.97
C GLY A 17 4.90 -5.98 3.57
N CYS A 18 3.57 -5.98 3.36
CA CYS A 18 3.00 -6.27 2.04
C CYS A 18 3.38 -5.24 0.96
N ASN A 19 3.78 -4.02 1.38
CA ASN A 19 4.23 -2.92 0.54
C ASN A 19 3.22 -2.51 -0.55
N HIS A 20 1.91 -2.61 -0.27
CA HIS A 20 0.87 -2.32 -1.26
C HIS A 20 0.88 -0.87 -1.77
N PHE A 21 1.14 0.11 -0.90
CA PHE A 21 1.21 1.52 -1.31
C PHE A 21 2.35 1.77 -2.29
N LYS A 22 3.54 1.24 -2.00
CA LYS A 22 4.70 1.29 -2.89
C LYS A 22 4.42 0.60 -4.23
N LYS A 23 3.92 -0.64 -4.18
CA LYS A 23 3.59 -1.44 -5.38
C LYS A 23 2.49 -0.78 -6.24
N CYS A 24 1.56 -0.06 -5.61
CA CYS A 24 0.56 0.74 -6.32
C CYS A 24 1.24 1.85 -7.11
N ASN A 25 2.11 2.63 -6.49
CA ASN A 25 2.82 3.72 -7.17
C ASN A 25 3.78 3.20 -8.25
N GLU A 26 4.50 2.10 -8.01
CA GLU A 26 5.33 1.44 -9.04
C GLU A 26 4.49 1.05 -10.27
N PHE A 27 3.27 0.53 -10.06
CA PHE A 27 2.35 0.24 -11.16
C PHE A 27 1.93 1.52 -11.90
N LEU A 28 1.55 2.58 -11.18
CA LEU A 28 1.14 3.86 -11.80
C LEU A 28 2.27 4.45 -12.63
N GLU A 29 3.48 4.53 -12.07
CA GLU A 29 4.66 5.06 -12.73
C GLU A 29 5.00 4.27 -14.00
N SER A 30 4.94 2.94 -13.95
CA SER A 30 5.18 2.09 -15.12
C SER A 30 4.16 2.28 -16.25
N ASN A 31 2.98 2.83 -15.95
CA ASN A 31 1.94 3.15 -16.92
C ASN A 31 1.90 4.64 -17.28
N GLY A 32 2.90 5.43 -16.86
CA GLY A 32 2.94 6.88 -17.11
C GLY A 32 1.87 7.67 -16.35
N ILE A 33 1.28 7.08 -15.30
CA ILE A 33 0.29 7.71 -14.44
C ILE A 33 1.01 8.30 -13.22
N LYS A 34 0.59 9.50 -12.81
CA LYS A 34 1.15 10.16 -11.62
C LYS A 34 0.94 9.27 -10.37
N PRO A 35 1.97 9.06 -9.53
CA PRO A 35 1.84 8.31 -8.28
C PRO A 35 0.93 9.04 -7.28
N ILE A 36 0.37 8.27 -6.35
CA ILE A 36 -0.49 8.79 -5.27
C ILE A 36 0.39 9.21 -4.10
N ASP A 37 0.17 10.41 -3.57
CA ASP A 37 0.69 10.82 -2.27
C ASP A 37 -0.21 10.22 -1.18
N TRP A 38 0.37 9.32 -0.38
CA TRP A 38 -0.33 8.61 0.69
C TRP A 38 -0.18 9.32 2.04
N GLN A 39 0.59 10.40 2.12
CA GLN A 39 0.71 11.18 3.33
C GLN A 39 -0.60 11.92 3.61
N ILE A 40 -1.11 11.76 4.82
CA ILE A 40 -2.26 12.53 5.30
C ILE A 40 -1.75 13.82 5.96
N GLU A 41 -2.49 14.91 5.76
CA GLU A 41 -2.18 16.20 6.37
C GLU A 41 -2.16 16.10 7.89
N ASN A 42 -1.22 16.81 8.53
CA ASN A 42 -1.25 17.01 9.96
C ASN A 42 -2.17 18.21 10.25
N ILE A 43 -3.35 17.93 10.81
CA ILE A 43 -4.36 18.92 11.19
C ILE A 43 -4.23 19.24 12.68
#